data_AF-A0A1M8ABM3-F1
#
_entry.id   AF-A0A1M8ABM3-F1
#
_cell.length_a   1.000
_cell.length_b   1.000
_cell.length_c   1.000
_cell.angle_alpha   90.00
_cell.angle_beta   90.00
_cell.angle_gamma   90.00
#
_symmetry.space_group_name_H-M   'P 1'
#
loop_
_entity.id
_entity.type
_entity.pdbx_description
1 polymer ?
#
loop_
_entity_poly.entity_id
_entity_poly.type
_entity_poly.pdbx_seq_one_letter_code
_entity_poly.pdbx_strand_id
1 'polypeptide(L)'
;MQVATRIPIYTHEQTVAREAAPCVLEAMLHVICFVRLLGLLTPATHHVGDTELPVVADDAVAARLREAVKEIFARLDEQGHAGRVCVDVVMGWHKTAPAADARGARPASPDRLASPVPVEKHYAVFHSPYSWLASALAGTRQGKADEARRPNQLLTRDAAHDGAAWETFEQWVLSLQVHYEGPASVPELQSFATSALAFANAHQAQLPAILDAGLCPFPFTIDSTVRA
;
A
#
# COMPACT_ATOMS: atom_id res chain seq x y z
N MET A 1 -26.24 7.46 14.62
CA MET A 1 -25.31 8.04 13.63
C MET A 1 -24.02 7.24 13.69
N GLN A 2 -23.75 6.39 12.70
CA GLN A 2 -22.42 5.78 12.55
C GLN A 2 -21.50 6.85 11.97
N VAL A 3 -20.53 7.30 12.76
CA VAL A 3 -19.42 8.10 12.25
C VAL A 3 -18.67 7.17 11.29
N ALA A 4 -18.67 7.48 9.99
CA ALA A 4 -17.78 6.81 9.06
C ALA A 4 -16.36 7.18 9.49
N THR A 5 -15.71 6.31 10.25
CA THR A 5 -14.30 6.44 10.61
C THR A 5 -13.51 6.44 9.30
N ARG A 6 -12.95 7.59 8.94
CA ARG A 6 -12.04 7.70 7.81
C ARG A 6 -10.82 6.85 8.13
N ILE A 7 -10.43 5.98 7.21
CA ILE A 7 -9.18 5.22 7.32
C ILE A 7 -8.01 6.21 7.48
N PRO A 8 -7.05 5.98 8.40
CA PRO A 8 -5.83 6.76 8.47
C PRO A 8 -5.03 6.65 7.16
N ILE A 9 -4.57 7.79 6.67
CA ILE A 9 -3.74 7.88 5.47
C ILE A 9 -2.50 8.68 5.82
N TYR A 10 -1.33 8.04 5.67
CA TYR A 10 -0.04 8.71 5.70
C TYR A 10 0.35 9.11 4.28
N THR A 11 0.85 10.32 4.10
CA THR A 11 1.35 10.81 2.81
C THR A 11 2.74 11.39 2.99
N HIS A 12 3.67 11.03 2.12
CA HIS A 12 5.00 11.60 2.10
C HIS A 12 5.45 11.84 0.66
N GLU A 13 6.05 13.01 0.41
CA GLU A 13 6.57 13.39 -0.89
C GLU A 13 8.10 13.50 -0.82
N GLN A 14 8.78 12.91 -1.80
CA GLN A 14 10.23 12.87 -1.86
C GLN A 14 10.72 13.14 -3.28
N THR A 15 11.58 14.15 -3.43
CA THR A 15 12.31 14.38 -4.69
C THR A 15 13.62 13.58 -4.67
N VAL A 16 13.93 12.90 -5.77
CA VAL A 16 15.10 12.01 -5.87
C VAL A 16 15.62 11.91 -7.30
N ALA A 17 16.93 11.76 -7.46
CA ALA A 17 17.54 11.46 -8.76
C ALA A 17 17.20 10.03 -9.20
N ARG A 18 17.04 9.78 -10.50
CA ARG A 18 16.63 8.47 -11.03
C ARG A 18 17.54 7.35 -10.54
N GLU A 19 18.85 7.56 -10.45
CA GLU A 19 19.83 6.55 -10.04
C GLU A 19 19.61 6.11 -8.58
N ALA A 20 19.24 7.04 -7.70
CA ALA A 20 19.02 6.79 -6.28
C ALA A 20 17.58 6.31 -5.98
N ALA A 21 16.62 6.58 -6.88
CA ALA A 21 15.19 6.38 -6.65
C ALA A 21 14.81 4.95 -6.24
N PRO A 22 15.35 3.86 -6.84
CA PRO A 22 15.05 2.50 -6.41
C PRO A 22 15.48 2.23 -4.97
N CYS A 23 16.71 2.61 -4.61
CA CYS A 23 17.27 2.39 -3.28
C CYS A 23 16.50 3.19 -2.21
N VAL A 24 16.16 4.44 -2.52
CA VAL A 24 15.36 5.30 -1.65
C VAL A 24 13.96 4.72 -1.43
N LEU A 25 13.27 4.29 -2.50
CA LEU A 25 11.95 3.69 -2.38
C LEU A 25 11.98 2.39 -1.56
N GLU A 26 12.93 1.49 -1.83
CA GLU A 26 13.08 0.23 -1.07
C GLU A 26 13.27 0.50 0.42
N ALA A 27 14.13 1.46 0.78
CA ALA A 27 14.36 1.84 2.17
C ALA A 27 13.12 2.46 2.83
N MET A 28 12.38 3.31 2.12
CA MET A 28 11.14 3.88 2.64
C MET A 28 10.08 2.80 2.91
N LEU A 29 9.95 1.81 2.01
CA LEU A 29 9.04 0.68 2.20
C LEU A 29 9.47 -0.19 3.39
N HIS A 30 10.77 -0.42 3.57
CA HIS A 30 11.29 -1.13 4.74
C HIS A 30 10.95 -0.44 6.05
N VAL A 31 11.07 0.90 6.13
CA VAL A 31 10.67 1.66 7.32
C VAL A 31 9.18 1.49 7.61
N ILE A 32 8.31 1.58 6.58
CA ILE A 32 6.86 1.38 6.74
C ILE A 32 6.57 -0.02 7.29
N CYS A 33 7.17 -1.05 6.70
CA CYS A 33 7.01 -2.41 7.18
C CYS A 33 7.58 -2.56 8.60
N PHE A 34 8.73 -1.96 8.92
CA PHE A 34 9.33 -2.05 10.25
C PHE A 34 8.41 -1.49 11.35
N VAL A 35 7.68 -0.39 11.09
CA VAL A 35 6.75 0.20 12.07
C VAL A 35 5.37 -0.47 12.12
N ARG A 36 5.12 -1.48 11.27
CA ARG A 36 3.82 -2.17 11.17
C ARG A 36 3.86 -3.69 11.21
N LEU A 37 5.02 -4.31 11.06
CA LEU A 37 5.22 -5.72 11.37
C LEU A 37 5.36 -5.86 12.88
N LEU A 38 4.34 -6.45 13.51
CA LEU A 38 4.21 -6.51 14.97
C LEU A 38 4.83 -7.79 15.58
N GLY A 39 5.44 -8.64 14.75
CA GLY A 39 6.19 -9.81 15.22
C GLY A 39 7.58 -9.46 15.78
N LEU A 40 8.29 -10.48 16.24
CA LEU A 40 9.70 -10.35 16.61
C LEU A 40 10.54 -10.15 15.34
N LEU A 41 11.02 -8.92 15.14
CA LEU A 41 11.98 -8.59 14.10
C LEU A 41 13.41 -8.66 14.66
N THR A 42 14.32 -9.28 13.91
CA THR A 42 15.76 -9.15 14.18
C THR A 42 16.18 -7.71 13.85
N PRO A 43 16.82 -6.97 14.79
CA PRO A 43 17.30 -5.62 14.50
C PRO A 43 18.30 -5.65 13.34
N ALA A 44 18.01 -4.88 12.30
CA ALA A 44 18.88 -4.70 11.15
C ALA A 44 18.73 -3.27 10.62
N THR A 45 19.82 -2.73 10.09
CA THR A 45 19.87 -1.39 9.51
C THR A 45 20.58 -1.41 8.17
N HIS A 46 20.28 -0.43 7.33
CA HIS A 46 20.95 -0.22 6.05
C HIS A 46 21.19 1.27 5.83
N HIS A 47 22.31 1.60 5.17
CA HIS A 47 22.67 2.97 4.86
C HIS A 47 22.13 3.35 3.49
N VAL A 48 21.45 4.49 3.42
CA VAL A 48 21.01 5.12 2.17
C VAL A 48 21.53 6.55 2.16
N GLY A 49 22.56 6.80 1.34
CA GLY A 49 23.37 8.01 1.45
C GLY A 49 24.01 8.05 2.83
N ASP A 50 23.79 9.15 3.56
CA ASP A 50 24.32 9.36 4.91
C ASP A 50 23.32 8.97 6.03
N THR A 51 22.16 8.40 5.68
CA THR A 51 21.12 8.02 6.66
C THR A 51 21.13 6.51 6.93
N GLU A 52 21.23 6.12 8.20
CA GLU A 52 21.01 4.75 8.65
C GLU A 52 19.51 4.53 8.95
N LEU A 53 18.89 3.56 8.26
CA LEU A 53 17.47 3.28 8.38
C LEU A 53 17.21 1.83 8.81
N PRO A 54 16.13 1.57 9.57
CA PRO A 54 15.76 0.21 9.94
C PRO A 54 15.32 -0.60 8.72
N VAL A 55 15.68 -1.89 8.72
CA VAL A 55 15.34 -2.85 7.67
C VAL A 55 14.62 -4.04 8.28
N VAL A 56 13.67 -4.59 7.52
CA VAL A 56 12.97 -5.82 7.89
C VAL A 56 13.86 -7.02 7.51
N ALA A 57 14.38 -7.72 8.52
CA ALA A 57 15.21 -8.91 8.37
C ALA A 57 14.38 -10.20 8.13
N ASP A 58 13.33 -10.11 7.31
CA ASP A 58 12.54 -11.24 6.83
C ASP A 58 12.74 -11.37 5.32
N ASP A 59 13.28 -12.50 4.87
CA ASP A 59 13.68 -12.71 3.48
C ASP A 59 12.51 -12.63 2.51
N ALA A 60 11.32 -13.10 2.91
CA ALA A 60 10.14 -13.11 2.06
C ALA A 60 9.59 -11.68 1.85
N VAL A 61 9.49 -10.90 2.94
CA VAL A 61 9.10 -9.49 2.87
C VAL A 61 10.15 -8.69 2.10
N ALA A 62 11.44 -8.84 2.42
CA ALA A 62 12.51 -8.11 1.76
C ALA A 62 12.56 -8.42 0.24
N ALA A 63 12.42 -9.68 -0.15
CA ALA A 63 12.34 -10.07 -1.57
C ALA A 63 11.13 -9.46 -2.27
N ARG A 64 9.96 -9.46 -1.61
CA ARG A 64 8.74 -8.84 -2.15
C ARG A 64 8.89 -7.34 -2.36
N LEU A 65 9.45 -6.61 -1.39
CA LEU A 65 9.69 -5.17 -1.51
C LEU A 65 10.65 -4.89 -2.68
N ARG A 66 11.74 -5.65 -2.77
CA ARG A 66 12.75 -5.49 -3.82
C ARG A 66 12.21 -5.76 -5.21
N GLU A 67 11.46 -6.85 -5.40
CA GLU A 67 10.88 -7.16 -6.71
C GLU A 67 9.81 -6.12 -7.11
N ALA A 68 9.01 -5.62 -6.16
CA ALA A 68 8.05 -4.55 -6.44
C ALA A 68 8.77 -3.27 -6.91
N VAL A 69 9.81 -2.83 -6.20
CA VAL A 69 10.63 -1.67 -6.60
C VAL A 69 11.24 -1.86 -7.98
N LYS A 70 11.81 -3.05 -8.24
CA LYS A 70 12.41 -3.38 -9.53
C LYS A 70 11.39 -3.34 -10.67
N GLU A 71 10.20 -3.90 -10.48
CA GLU A 71 9.13 -3.84 -11.48
C GLU A 71 8.67 -2.40 -11.74
N ILE A 72 8.43 -1.60 -10.68
CA ILE A 72 8.04 -0.19 -10.79
C ILE A 72 9.01 0.57 -11.69
N PHE A 73 10.30 0.46 -11.41
CA PHE A 73 11.31 1.24 -12.12
C PHE A 73 11.65 0.68 -13.50
N ALA A 74 11.57 -0.64 -13.71
CA ALA A 74 11.67 -1.22 -15.05
C ALA A 74 10.56 -0.69 -15.97
N ARG A 75 9.31 -0.65 -15.47
CA ARG A 75 8.16 -0.11 -16.20
C ARG A 75 8.27 1.39 -16.43
N LEU A 76 8.78 2.13 -15.45
CA LEU A 76 9.02 3.55 -15.59
C LEU A 76 10.03 3.83 -16.71
N ASP A 77 11.12 3.08 -16.77
CA ASP A 77 12.14 3.26 -17.81
C ASP A 77 11.68 2.84 -19.20
N GLU A 78 10.87 1.78 -19.31
CA GLU A 78 10.24 1.36 -20.58
C GLU A 78 9.42 2.47 -21.24
N GLN A 79 8.87 3.40 -20.44
CA GLN A 79 8.06 4.51 -20.93
C GLN A 79 8.90 5.68 -21.51
N GLY A 80 10.23 5.65 -21.37
CA GLY A 80 11.12 6.59 -22.05
C GLY A 80 10.95 8.05 -21.60
N HIS A 81 10.99 8.29 -20.29
CA HIS A 81 10.80 9.63 -19.72
C HIS A 81 12.01 10.55 -19.88
N ALA A 82 11.74 11.83 -20.09
CA ALA A 82 12.71 12.93 -20.02
C ALA A 82 12.27 13.94 -18.96
N GLY A 83 13.21 14.51 -18.21
CA GLY A 83 12.91 15.47 -17.15
C GLY A 83 12.41 14.85 -15.83
N ARG A 84 11.21 15.23 -15.38
CA ARG A 84 10.67 14.88 -14.05
C ARG A 84 9.40 14.05 -14.17
N VAL A 85 9.29 13.00 -13.36
CA VAL A 85 8.12 12.12 -13.30
C VAL A 85 7.71 11.91 -11.85
N CYS A 86 6.41 11.93 -11.57
CA CYS A 86 5.88 11.63 -10.24
C CYS A 86 5.38 10.18 -10.20
N VAL A 87 5.96 9.36 -9.34
CA VAL A 87 5.55 7.98 -9.07
C VAL A 87 4.89 7.94 -7.70
N ASP A 88 3.61 7.58 -7.65
CA ASP A 88 2.91 7.33 -6.40
C ASP A 88 2.91 5.84 -6.10
N VAL A 89 3.36 5.46 -4.91
CA VAL A 89 3.33 4.10 -4.38
C VAL A 89 2.42 4.07 -3.17
N VAL A 90 1.45 3.17 -3.17
CA VAL A 90 0.46 3.02 -2.10
C VAL A 90 0.65 1.66 -1.44
N MET A 91 0.93 1.67 -0.14
CA MET A 91 0.90 0.47 0.69
C MET A 91 -0.37 0.47 1.54
N GLY A 92 -1.26 -0.50 1.30
CA GLY A 92 -2.50 -0.67 2.05
C GLY A 92 -2.39 -1.81 3.05
N TRP A 93 -2.79 -1.59 4.30
CA TRP A 93 -2.86 -2.62 5.34
C TRP A 93 -4.29 -3.08 5.56
N HIS A 94 -4.48 -4.39 5.67
CA HIS A 94 -5.79 -5.01 5.59
C HIS A 94 -6.13 -5.84 6.82
N LYS A 95 -7.41 -5.85 7.17
CA LYS A 95 -7.93 -6.75 8.20
C LYS A 95 -7.93 -8.19 7.67
N THR A 96 -7.45 -9.12 8.47
CA THR A 96 -7.66 -10.55 8.21
C THR A 96 -9.15 -10.85 8.31
N ALA A 97 -9.71 -11.53 7.31
CA ALA A 97 -11.09 -12.00 7.39
C ALA A 97 -11.27 -12.86 8.66
N PRO A 98 -12.35 -12.68 9.43
CA PRO A 98 -12.63 -13.60 10.53
C PRO A 98 -12.77 -15.01 9.94
N ALA A 99 -12.01 -15.97 10.46
CA ALA A 99 -12.14 -17.36 10.06
C ALA A 99 -13.60 -17.77 10.22
N ALA A 100 -14.29 -18.05 9.11
CA ALA A 100 -15.64 -18.60 9.17
C ALA A 100 -15.53 -19.92 9.95
N ASP A 101 -16.25 -20.00 11.07
CA ASP A 101 -16.29 -21.15 11.98
C ASP A 101 -16.26 -22.48 11.19
N ALA A 102 -15.17 -23.22 11.35
CA ALA A 102 -15.18 -24.66 11.17
C ALA A 102 -15.98 -25.28 12.34
N ARG A 103 -17.31 -25.12 12.34
CA ARG A 103 -18.23 -25.90 13.17
C ARG A 103 -19.41 -26.36 12.31
N GLY A 104 -19.54 -27.67 12.24
CA GLY A 104 -20.32 -28.39 11.24
C GLY A 104 -21.85 -28.34 11.40
N ALA A 105 -22.47 -29.03 10.44
CA ALA A 105 -23.88 -29.45 10.33
C ALA A 105 -24.85 -28.51 9.57
N ARG A 106 -25.02 -28.82 8.28
CA ARG A 106 -26.27 -28.66 7.48
C ARG A 106 -27.28 -29.77 7.90
N PRO A 107 -28.57 -29.79 7.45
CA PRO A 107 -29.30 -28.86 6.58
C PRO A 107 -30.78 -28.57 6.97
N ALA A 108 -31.41 -27.52 6.39
CA ALA A 108 -32.72 -27.57 5.71
C ALA A 108 -33.22 -26.15 5.29
N SER A 109 -33.55 -26.01 4.00
CA SER A 109 -34.23 -24.88 3.31
C SER A 109 -35.74 -24.81 3.67
N PRO A 110 -36.59 -23.85 3.17
CA PRO A 110 -36.45 -23.06 1.94
C PRO A 110 -36.87 -21.56 1.96
N ASP A 111 -36.39 -20.88 0.91
CA ASP A 111 -36.88 -19.69 0.20
C ASP A 111 -38.01 -18.82 0.78
N ARG A 112 -37.71 -17.52 0.92
CA ARG A 112 -38.61 -16.46 0.45
C ARG A 112 -37.83 -15.35 -0.25
N LEU A 113 -38.14 -15.22 -1.53
CA LEU A 113 -37.84 -14.10 -2.41
C LEU A 113 -38.22 -12.75 -1.78
N ALA A 114 -37.25 -11.84 -1.67
CA ALA A 114 -37.49 -10.41 -1.65
C ALA A 114 -36.33 -9.72 -2.40
N SER A 115 -36.67 -9.04 -3.49
CA SER A 115 -35.75 -8.30 -4.35
C SER A 115 -34.80 -7.38 -3.57
N PRO A 116 -33.52 -7.27 -3.95
CA PRO A 116 -32.66 -6.23 -3.44
C PRO A 116 -33.03 -4.91 -4.12
N VAL A 117 -33.55 -3.96 -3.36
CA VAL A 117 -33.50 -2.54 -3.73
C VAL A 117 -32.03 -2.13 -3.73
N PRO A 118 -31.44 -1.66 -4.84
CA PRO A 118 -30.08 -1.17 -4.81
C PRO A 118 -30.10 0.19 -4.11
N VAL A 119 -29.77 0.21 -2.82
CA VAL A 119 -29.41 1.46 -2.16
C VAL A 119 -28.02 1.85 -2.66
N GLU A 120 -27.99 2.55 -3.78
CA GLU A 120 -26.82 3.27 -4.27
C GLU A 120 -26.39 4.26 -3.18
N LYS A 121 -25.40 3.85 -2.37
CA LYS A 121 -24.63 4.79 -1.57
C LYS A 121 -23.68 5.51 -2.52
N HIS A 122 -24.18 6.55 -3.18
CA HIS A 122 -23.36 7.54 -3.84
C HIS A 122 -22.49 8.22 -2.78
N TYR A 123 -21.21 7.86 -2.73
CA TYR A 123 -20.23 8.67 -2.02
C TYR A 123 -20.02 9.94 -2.83
N ALA A 124 -20.29 11.10 -2.21
CA ALA A 124 -20.03 12.39 -2.82
C ALA A 124 -18.52 12.53 -3.07
N VAL A 125 -18.13 12.29 -4.32
CA VAL A 125 -16.77 12.48 -4.83
C VAL A 125 -16.54 13.99 -4.93
N PHE A 126 -15.95 14.56 -3.88
CA PHE A 126 -15.53 15.96 -3.91
C PHE A 126 -14.28 16.11 -4.79
N HIS A 127 -14.25 17.18 -5.57
CA HIS A 127 -13.12 17.71 -6.35
C HIS A 127 -11.84 17.85 -5.49
N SER A 128 -11.12 16.76 -5.31
CA SER A 128 -9.86 16.66 -4.57
C SER A 128 -8.77 16.12 -5.51
N PRO A 129 -7.50 16.57 -5.38
CA PRO A 129 -6.38 16.05 -6.18
C PRO A 129 -6.11 14.53 -5.99
N TYR A 130 -6.81 13.88 -5.07
CA TYR A 130 -6.74 12.45 -4.78
C TYR A 130 -7.93 11.64 -5.31
N SER A 131 -8.64 12.15 -6.33
CA SER A 131 -9.78 11.46 -6.96
C SER A 131 -9.45 10.06 -7.47
N TRP A 132 -8.18 9.78 -7.79
CA TRP A 132 -7.69 8.45 -8.17
C TRP A 132 -7.65 7.44 -7.01
N LEU A 133 -7.48 7.88 -5.74
CA LEU A 133 -7.57 7.01 -4.56
C LEU A 133 -8.97 6.41 -4.43
N ALA A 134 -10.01 7.16 -4.82
CA ALA A 134 -11.38 6.65 -4.88
C ALA A 134 -11.54 5.56 -5.95
N SER A 135 -10.82 5.65 -7.07
CA SER A 135 -10.79 4.61 -8.11
C SER A 135 -10.00 3.36 -7.69
N ALA A 136 -9.04 3.47 -6.77
CA ALA A 136 -8.39 2.33 -6.13
C ALA A 136 -9.33 1.63 -5.14
N LEU A 137 -10.09 2.39 -4.35
CA LEU A 137 -11.10 1.87 -3.42
C LEU A 137 -12.31 1.22 -4.13
N ALA A 138 -12.72 1.74 -5.29
CA ALA A 138 -13.83 1.19 -6.07
C ALA A 138 -13.51 -0.15 -6.78
N GLY A 139 -12.24 -0.58 -6.82
CA GLY A 139 -11.79 -1.83 -7.46
C GLY A 139 -12.21 -3.11 -6.72
N THR A 140 -12.81 -3.01 -5.52
CA THR A 140 -13.24 -4.16 -4.71
C THR A 140 -14.59 -4.78 -5.13
N ARG A 141 -15.21 -4.30 -6.22
CA ARG A 141 -16.43 -4.92 -6.79
C ARG A 141 -16.12 -5.53 -8.15
N GLN A 142 -15.65 -6.78 -8.12
CA GLN A 142 -15.47 -7.62 -9.30
C GLN A 142 -16.80 -7.79 -10.06
N GLY A 143 -16.95 -7.04 -11.16
CA GLY A 143 -17.62 -7.49 -12.36
C GLY A 143 -16.57 -8.07 -13.29
N LYS A 144 -16.85 -9.24 -13.87
CA LYS A 144 -15.98 -10.04 -14.76
C LYS A 144 -15.72 -9.40 -16.15
N ALA A 145 -15.73 -8.07 -16.25
CA ALA A 145 -15.54 -7.33 -17.49
C ALA A 145 -14.75 -6.05 -17.19
N ASP A 146 -13.80 -5.73 -18.06
CA ASP A 146 -12.83 -4.62 -17.99
C ASP A 146 -11.63 -4.81 -17.05
N GLU A 147 -10.80 -5.79 -17.41
CA GLU A 147 -9.34 -5.70 -17.36
C GLU A 147 -8.83 -4.63 -18.36
N ALA A 148 -9.42 -3.44 -18.32
CA ALA A 148 -8.90 -2.28 -19.03
C ALA A 148 -7.68 -1.79 -18.23
N ARG A 149 -6.50 -2.31 -18.61
CA ARG A 149 -5.18 -1.81 -18.19
C ARG A 149 -5.25 -0.30 -18.00
N ARG A 150 -5.12 0.17 -16.75
CA ARG A 150 -4.96 1.60 -16.50
C ARG A 150 -3.60 2.00 -17.10
N PRO A 151 -3.54 2.92 -18.07
CA PRO A 151 -2.29 3.25 -18.77
C PRO A 151 -1.18 3.79 -17.84
N ASN A 152 -1.57 4.23 -16.64
CA ASN A 152 -0.69 4.85 -15.66
C ASN A 152 -0.24 3.90 -14.54
N GLN A 153 -0.65 2.63 -14.54
CA GLN A 153 -0.29 1.67 -13.50
C GLN A 153 1.08 1.05 -13.80
N LEU A 154 2.01 1.07 -12.83
CA LEU A 154 3.35 0.49 -13.00
C LEU A 154 3.41 -0.97 -12.52
N LEU A 155 3.00 -1.24 -11.28
CA LEU A 155 2.86 -2.60 -10.77
C LEU A 155 1.66 -3.28 -11.40
N THR A 156 1.93 -4.35 -12.14
CA THR A 156 0.93 -5.02 -12.96
C THR A 156 -0.15 -5.68 -12.11
N ARG A 157 0.23 -6.29 -10.97
CA ARG A 157 -0.65 -6.88 -9.95
C ARG A 157 0.21 -7.36 -8.78
N ASP A 158 -0.14 -6.99 -7.54
CA ASP A 158 0.47 -7.61 -6.37
C ASP A 158 -0.29 -8.91 -6.03
N ALA A 159 0.44 -10.01 -5.85
CA ALA A 159 -0.12 -11.34 -5.62
C ALA A 159 -0.99 -11.39 -4.35
N ALA A 160 -0.80 -10.45 -3.43
CA ALA A 160 -1.64 -10.33 -2.25
C ALA A 160 -3.09 -9.94 -2.58
N HIS A 161 -3.38 -9.24 -3.69
CA HIS A 161 -4.75 -8.87 -4.05
C HIS A 161 -5.67 -10.04 -4.42
N ASP A 162 -5.14 -11.27 -4.53
CA ASP A 162 -5.91 -12.46 -4.89
C ASP A 162 -6.67 -13.08 -3.69
N GLY A 163 -6.47 -12.53 -2.49
CA GLY A 163 -7.22 -12.88 -1.28
C GLY A 163 -8.64 -12.31 -1.25
N ALA A 164 -9.53 -12.94 -0.46
CA ALA A 164 -10.91 -12.53 -0.24
C ALA A 164 -11.05 -11.03 0.10
N ALA A 165 -12.24 -10.44 -0.07
CA ALA A 165 -12.53 -9.01 0.16
C ALA A 165 -11.88 -8.45 1.44
N TRP A 166 -10.70 -7.88 1.28
CA TRP A 166 -9.91 -7.32 2.36
C TRP A 166 -10.39 -5.91 2.67
N GLU A 167 -10.71 -5.66 3.94
CA GLU A 167 -11.06 -4.33 4.40
C GLU A 167 -9.77 -3.60 4.80
N THR A 168 -9.39 -2.59 4.01
CA THR A 168 -8.24 -1.73 4.33
C THR A 168 -8.52 -0.91 5.58
N PHE A 169 -7.62 -0.97 6.57
CA PHE A 169 -7.73 -0.17 7.79
C PHE A 169 -6.73 0.98 7.83
N GLU A 170 -5.65 0.95 7.04
CA GLU A 170 -4.62 2.00 7.01
C GLU A 170 -3.95 2.06 5.63
N GLN A 171 -3.57 3.26 5.19
CA GLN A 171 -2.86 3.46 3.92
C GLN A 171 -1.63 4.37 4.08
N TRP A 172 -0.60 4.04 3.31
CA TRP A 172 0.64 4.81 3.21
C TRP A 172 0.88 5.17 1.75
N VAL A 173 1.01 6.45 1.45
CA VAL A 173 1.23 6.98 0.11
C VAL A 173 2.59 7.64 0.05
N LEU A 174 3.47 7.11 -0.81
CA LEU A 174 4.77 7.68 -1.11
C LEU A 174 4.73 8.27 -2.51
N SER A 175 4.90 9.59 -2.62
CA SER A 175 5.00 10.30 -3.88
C SER A 175 6.46 10.61 -4.17
N LEU A 176 7.06 9.90 -5.11
CA LEU A 176 8.44 10.11 -5.53
C LEU A 176 8.47 10.97 -6.79
N GLN A 177 9.04 12.17 -6.68
CA GLN A 177 9.38 12.99 -7.83
C GLN A 177 10.77 12.59 -8.34
N VAL A 178 10.78 11.74 -9.36
CA VAL A 178 11.98 11.17 -9.98
C VAL A 178 12.52 12.12 -11.04
N HIS A 179 13.78 12.54 -10.89
CA HIS A 179 14.46 13.41 -11.84
C HIS A 179 15.45 12.60 -12.68
N TYR A 180 15.19 12.49 -13.98
CA TYR A 180 16.03 11.76 -14.94
C TYR A 180 17.27 12.55 -15.40
N GLU A 181 17.24 13.87 -15.28
CA GLU A 181 18.33 14.78 -15.71
C GLU A 181 18.97 15.52 -14.53
N GLY A 182 18.55 15.18 -13.30
CA GLY A 182 19.04 15.83 -12.09
C GLY A 182 20.44 15.34 -11.68
N PRO A 183 21.17 16.11 -10.86
CA PRO A 183 22.40 15.63 -10.27
C PRO A 183 22.12 14.42 -9.38
N ALA A 184 22.95 13.38 -9.49
CA ALA A 184 22.89 12.22 -8.60
C ALA A 184 22.99 12.70 -7.14
N SER A 185 21.87 12.63 -6.43
CA SER A 185 21.76 13.04 -5.04
C SER A 185 20.79 12.10 -4.33
N VAL A 186 21.19 11.70 -3.13
CA VAL A 186 20.36 10.91 -2.24
C VAL A 186 19.77 11.88 -1.22
N PRO A 187 18.44 11.96 -1.09
CA PRO A 187 17.82 12.83 -0.10
C PRO A 187 18.06 12.33 1.33
N GLU A 188 17.98 13.24 2.30
CA GLU A 188 17.98 12.89 3.71
C GLU A 188 16.64 12.23 4.10
N LEU A 189 16.70 11.00 4.66
CA LEU A 189 15.51 10.20 4.98
C LEU A 189 15.15 10.17 6.47
N GLN A 190 15.92 10.86 7.31
CA GLN A 190 15.69 10.94 8.76
C GLN A 190 14.31 11.53 9.10
N SER A 191 13.93 12.59 8.38
CA SER A 191 12.64 13.28 8.56
C SER A 191 11.47 12.36 8.23
N PHE A 192 11.58 11.60 7.14
CA PHE A 192 10.62 10.57 6.74
C PHE A 192 10.47 9.48 7.80
N ALA A 193 11.58 8.91 8.30
CA ALA A 193 11.52 7.86 9.30
C ALA A 193 10.85 8.34 10.61
N THR A 194 11.16 9.57 11.01
CA THR A 194 10.57 10.19 12.19
C THR A 194 9.07 10.44 12.02
N SER A 195 8.64 10.96 10.86
CA SER A 195 7.21 11.20 10.59
C SER A 195 6.43 9.90 10.43
N ALA A 196 7.02 8.87 9.82
CA ALA A 196 6.43 7.55 9.72
C ALA A 196 6.19 6.95 11.11
N LEU A 197 7.20 6.98 11.98
CA LEU A 197 7.06 6.50 13.36
C LEU A 197 6.01 7.30 14.15
N ALA A 198 6.00 8.62 14.02
CA ALA A 198 5.01 9.48 14.67
C ALA A 198 3.57 9.14 14.23
N PHE A 199 3.36 8.96 12.93
CA PHE A 199 2.07 8.53 12.39
C PHE A 199 1.70 7.14 12.92
N ALA A 200 2.65 6.21 12.92
CA ALA A 200 2.44 4.85 13.37
C ALA A 200 1.95 4.78 14.83
N ASN A 201 2.58 5.57 15.70
CA ASN A 201 2.25 5.67 17.12
C ASN A 201 0.91 6.38 17.36
N ALA A 202 0.62 7.45 16.62
CA ALA A 202 -0.65 8.19 16.76
C ALA A 202 -1.89 7.33 16.44
N HIS A 203 -1.74 6.31 15.59
CA HIS A 203 -2.83 5.43 15.16
C HIS A 203 -2.79 4.03 15.78
N GLN A 204 -1.91 3.79 16.76
CA GLN A 204 -1.77 2.47 17.40
C GLN A 204 -3.09 1.94 18.00
N ALA A 205 -3.92 2.83 18.55
CA ALA A 205 -5.23 2.47 19.12
C ALA A 205 -6.27 2.01 18.07
N GLN A 206 -6.01 2.21 16.78
CA GLN A 206 -6.91 1.84 15.68
C GLN A 206 -6.50 0.52 15.01
N LEU A 207 -5.42 -0.10 15.46
CA LEU A 207 -4.96 -1.38 14.93
C LEU A 207 -6.01 -2.47 15.18
N PRO A 208 -6.33 -3.31 14.19
CA PRO A 208 -7.20 -4.47 14.40
C PRO A 208 -6.64 -5.42 15.44
N ALA A 209 -7.50 -6.28 15.99
CA ALA A 209 -7.04 -7.36 16.86
C ALA A 209 -6.07 -8.27 16.10
N ILE A 210 -4.94 -8.60 16.72
CA ILE A 210 -3.99 -9.57 16.19
C ILE A 210 -4.60 -10.96 16.42
N LEU A 211 -5.05 -11.60 15.35
CA LEU A 211 -5.66 -12.92 15.39
C LEU A 211 -4.67 -14.06 15.06
N ASP A 212 -3.50 -13.71 14.56
CA ASP A 212 -2.42 -14.63 14.20
C ASP A 212 -1.10 -14.18 14.85
N ALA A 213 -0.31 -15.13 15.33
CA ALA A 213 1.01 -14.89 15.92
C ALA A 213 2.12 -14.73 14.87
N GLY A 214 1.77 -14.74 13.57
CA GLY A 214 2.70 -14.50 12.47
C GLY A 214 3.38 -13.13 12.52
N LEU A 215 4.56 -13.05 11.88
CA LEU A 215 5.38 -11.84 11.83
C LEU A 215 4.70 -10.67 11.10
N CYS A 216 3.83 -10.99 10.13
CA CYS A 216 2.98 -10.06 9.40
C CYS A 216 1.51 -10.37 9.71
N PRO A 217 1.00 -9.98 10.90
CA PRO A 217 -0.36 -10.33 11.32
C PRO A 217 -1.44 -9.65 10.47
N PHE A 218 -1.08 -8.59 9.76
CA PHE A 218 -1.93 -7.87 8.83
C PHE A 218 -1.38 -8.02 7.41
N PRO A 219 -2.16 -8.58 6.47
CA PRO A 219 -1.79 -8.56 5.06
C PRO A 219 -1.64 -7.11 4.58
N PHE A 220 -0.67 -6.88 3.70
CA PHE A 220 -0.53 -5.60 3.02
C PHE A 220 -0.46 -5.80 1.51
N THR A 221 -0.83 -4.77 0.76
CA THR A 221 -0.70 -4.68 -0.70
C THR A 221 0.18 -3.49 -1.08
N ILE A 222 0.84 -3.56 -2.23
CA ILE A 222 1.59 -2.46 -2.84
C ILE A 222 1.00 -2.19 -4.23
N ASP A 223 0.54 -0.97 -4.42
CA ASP A 223 0.06 -0.47 -5.71
C ASP A 223 0.94 0.71 -6.14
N SER A 224 1.05 0.97 -7.44
CA SER A 224 1.85 2.10 -7.92
C SER A 224 1.32 2.69 -9.21
N THR A 225 1.39 4.01 -9.34
CA THR A 225 0.93 4.75 -10.51
C THR A 225 1.88 5.89 -10.88
N VAL A 226 1.94 6.24 -12.17
CA VAL A 226 2.59 7.45 -12.65
C VAL A 226 1.58 8.58 -12.77
N ARG A 227 1.94 9.76 -12.26
CA ARG A 227 1.27 11.03 -12.59
C ARG A 227 2.07 11.74 -13.67
N ALA A 228 1.40 12.05 -14.77
CA ALA A 228 1.89 12.92 -15.84
C ALA A 228 1.83 14.40 -15.42
#